data_AF-A0A2V8URT3-F1
#
_entry.id   AF-A0A2V8URT3-F1
#
_cell.length_a   1.000
_cell.length_b   1.000
_cell.length_c   1.000
_cell.angle_alpha   90.00
_cell.angle_beta   90.00
_cell.angle_gamma   90.00
#
_symmetry.space_group_name_H-M   'P 1'
#
loop_
_entity.id
_entity.type
_entity.pdbx_description
1 polymer ?
#
loop_
_entity_poly.entity_id
_entity_poly.type
_entity_poly.pdbx_seq_one_letter_code
_entity_poly.pdbx_strand_id
1 'polypeptide(L)'
;MLALLGLGLHPSIARAFRSPAQSSGNQAAAPASSTAPERPALHGIPTPPGYRIGAGDNLEINVWKEPEASVQSVIVRPDGKITLPLVKEVDVLGLTPSELEKLLVAKLSNK
;
A
#
# COMPACT_ATOMS: atom_id res chain seq x y z
N MET A 1 37.77 3.59 54.15
CA MET A 1 37.55 4.75 55.04
C MET A 1 36.26 5.42 54.58
N LEU A 2 35.06 4.94 54.90
CA LEU A 2 34.41 4.67 56.19
C LEU A 2 33.96 5.98 56.88
N ALA A 3 32.66 6.29 56.73
CA ALA A 3 31.74 7.05 57.63
C ALA A 3 30.64 7.75 56.77
N LEU A 4 29.34 7.42 56.84
CA LEU A 4 28.35 7.66 57.92
C LEU A 4 27.94 9.14 58.07
N LEU A 5 26.69 9.52 57.75
CA LEU A 5 25.64 10.07 58.66
C LEU A 5 24.56 10.93 57.94
N GLY A 6 23.31 10.80 58.42
CA GLY A 6 22.21 11.78 58.29
C GLY A 6 21.15 11.37 57.26
N LEU A 7 20.06 10.65 57.56
CA LEU A 7 18.98 10.89 58.53
C LEU A 7 18.27 12.24 58.33
N GLY A 8 17.25 12.23 57.46
CA GLY A 8 16.27 13.29 57.27
C GLY A 8 14.90 12.66 57.02
N LEU A 9 14.08 12.63 58.07
CA LEU A 9 12.74 12.07 58.15
C LEU A 9 11.75 13.12 57.60
N HIS A 10 11.03 12.82 56.52
CA HIS A 10 9.78 13.54 56.21
C HIS A 10 8.61 12.56 56.23
N PRO A 11 7.58 12.78 57.06
CA PRO A 11 6.37 11.98 57.06
C PRO A 11 5.55 12.22 55.79
N SER A 12 5.13 11.11 55.19
CA SER A 12 4.08 11.04 54.17
C SER A 12 2.77 11.61 54.71
N ILE A 13 2.11 12.46 53.94
CA ILE A 13 0.66 12.60 54.01
C ILE A 13 0.09 12.24 52.64
N ALA A 14 -0.55 11.08 52.65
CA ALA A 14 -1.24 10.45 51.55
C ALA A 14 -2.47 11.27 51.14
N ARG A 15 -2.65 11.45 49.83
CA ARG A 15 -3.98 11.61 49.24
C ARG A 15 -3.96 11.28 47.75
N ALA A 16 -4.38 10.07 47.44
CA ALA A 16 -5.22 9.77 46.30
C ALA A 16 -5.68 8.32 46.45
N PHE A 17 -6.97 8.12 46.75
CA PHE A 17 -7.62 6.86 46.47
C PHE A 17 -7.58 6.66 44.95
N ARG A 18 -6.54 5.96 44.50
CA ARG A 18 -6.43 5.42 43.15
C ARG A 18 -7.00 4.01 43.20
N SER A 19 -8.04 3.79 42.41
CA SER A 19 -8.70 2.50 42.24
C SER A 19 -7.69 1.37 41.95
N PRO A 20 -7.86 0.18 42.56
CA PRO A 20 -7.04 -0.98 42.28
C PRO A 20 -7.61 -1.73 41.08
N ALA A 21 -6.84 -1.80 40.00
CA ALA A 21 -6.91 -2.89 39.03
C ALA A 21 -5.57 -2.95 38.29
N GLN A 22 -4.54 -3.40 39.01
CA GLN A 22 -3.40 -4.01 38.37
C GLN A 22 -3.82 -5.40 37.88
N SER A 23 -3.60 -5.70 36.61
CA SER A 23 -3.16 -7.05 36.24
C SER A 23 -1.95 -6.91 35.34
N SER A 24 -0.83 -7.32 35.92
CA SER A 24 0.48 -7.49 35.33
C SER A 24 0.46 -8.53 34.20
N GLY A 25 1.43 -8.40 33.29
CA GLY A 25 1.98 -9.54 32.56
C GLY A 25 1.79 -9.51 31.06
N ASN A 26 2.69 -8.83 30.35
CA ASN A 26 3.56 -9.49 29.37
C ASN A 26 4.50 -8.47 28.71
N GLN A 27 5.73 -8.40 29.20
CA GLN A 27 6.87 -8.15 28.34
C GLN A 27 7.34 -9.51 27.83
N ALA A 28 7.28 -9.74 26.51
CA ALA A 28 8.35 -10.38 25.73
C ALA A 28 7.94 -10.55 24.27
N ALA A 29 8.95 -10.37 23.41
CA ALA A 29 9.14 -10.94 22.08
C ALA A 29 8.82 -10.07 20.85
N ALA A 30 9.92 -9.49 20.36
CA ALA A 30 10.41 -9.53 18.97
C ALA A 30 10.07 -8.36 18.02
N PRO A 31 11.08 -7.84 17.29
CA PRO A 31 10.84 -7.01 16.11
C PRO A 31 10.30 -7.95 15.02
N ALA A 32 8.97 -8.03 14.92
CA ALA A 32 8.37 -8.63 13.74
C ALA A 32 8.64 -7.67 12.57
N SER A 33 9.68 -7.99 11.80
CA SER A 33 9.81 -7.61 10.41
C SER A 33 8.42 -7.51 9.81
N SER A 34 8.08 -6.33 9.30
CA SER A 34 6.99 -6.21 8.33
C SER A 34 7.47 -6.92 7.06
N THR A 35 7.54 -8.25 7.10
CA THR A 35 7.25 -9.07 5.94
C THR A 35 5.76 -8.90 5.75
N ALA A 36 5.37 -7.74 5.20
CA ALA A 36 4.13 -7.66 4.46
C ALA A 36 4.13 -8.89 3.55
N PRO A 37 3.07 -9.72 3.56
CA PRO A 37 3.00 -10.82 2.62
C PRO A 37 3.22 -10.19 1.26
N GLU A 38 4.34 -10.56 0.62
CA GLU A 38 4.64 -10.27 -0.75
C GLU A 38 3.48 -10.88 -1.50
N ARG A 39 2.43 -10.07 -1.70
CA ARG A 39 1.19 -10.49 -2.31
C ARG A 39 1.67 -10.95 -3.68
N PRO A 40 1.55 -12.25 -4.02
CA PRO A 40 2.11 -12.77 -5.25
C PRO A 40 1.59 -11.84 -6.34
N ALA A 41 2.51 -11.14 -6.98
CA ALA A 41 2.15 -10.25 -8.06
C ALA A 41 1.45 -11.16 -9.07
N LEU A 42 0.12 -11.00 -9.19
CA LEU A 42 -0.74 -11.88 -9.96
C LEU A 42 -0.52 -11.61 -11.46
N HIS A 43 0.73 -11.68 -11.91
CA HIS A 43 1.12 -11.72 -13.30
C HIS A 43 0.71 -13.10 -13.82
N GLY A 44 -0.53 -13.20 -14.33
CA GLY A 44 -0.97 -14.37 -15.08
C GLY A 44 -2.18 -15.10 -14.54
N ILE A 45 -3.13 -14.44 -13.87
CA ILE A 45 -4.50 -14.97 -13.94
C ILE A 45 -4.96 -14.75 -15.38
N PRO A 46 -5.23 -15.82 -16.17
CA PRO A 46 -5.75 -15.67 -17.51
C PRO A 46 -7.07 -14.89 -17.42
N THR A 47 -7.09 -13.72 -18.04
CA THR A 47 -8.30 -12.90 -18.11
C THR A 47 -9.40 -13.73 -18.76
N PRO A 48 -10.60 -13.83 -18.16
CA PRO A 48 -11.69 -14.59 -18.75
C PRO A 48 -11.93 -14.16 -20.21
N PRO A 49 -12.23 -15.10 -21.12
CA PRO A 49 -12.57 -14.75 -22.49
C PRO A 49 -13.75 -13.78 -22.49
N GLY A 50 -13.54 -12.59 -23.06
CA GLY A 50 -14.55 -11.53 -23.11
C GLY A 50 -14.55 -10.55 -21.93
N TYR A 51 -13.53 -10.54 -21.08
CA TYR A 51 -13.39 -9.49 -20.07
C TYR A 51 -13.32 -8.10 -20.71
N ARG A 52 -14.11 -7.20 -20.14
CA ARG A 52 -14.26 -5.81 -20.54
C ARG A 52 -13.82 -4.96 -19.36
N ILE A 53 -12.92 -4.02 -19.61
CA ILE A 53 -12.42 -3.10 -18.59
C ILE A 53 -13.56 -2.17 -18.16
N GLY A 54 -13.75 -2.04 -16.85
CA GLY A 54 -14.75 -1.21 -16.21
C GLY A 54 -14.14 -0.13 -15.32
N ALA A 55 -14.97 0.82 -14.89
CA ALA A 55 -14.57 1.83 -13.92
C ALA A 55 -14.24 1.17 -12.57
N GLY A 56 -13.14 1.61 -11.95
CA GLY A 56 -12.63 1.05 -10.70
C GLY A 56 -11.69 -0.15 -10.85
N ASP A 57 -11.48 -0.66 -12.07
CA ASP A 57 -10.48 -1.69 -12.31
C ASP A 57 -9.06 -1.17 -12.07
N ASN A 58 -8.19 -2.05 -11.56
CA ASN A 58 -6.77 -1.77 -11.41
C ASN A 58 -6.01 -2.49 -12.53
N LEU A 59 -5.36 -1.71 -13.39
CA LEU A 59 -4.61 -2.20 -14.53
C LEU A 59 -3.11 -2.03 -14.30
N GLU A 60 -2.37 -3.03 -14.72
CA GLU A 60 -0.92 -2.96 -14.87
C GLU A 60 -0.61 -2.88 -16.36
N ILE A 61 0.16 -1.86 -16.75
CA ILE A 61 0.51 -1.60 -18.15
C ILE A 61 2.02 -1.58 -18.24
N ASN A 62 2.58 -2.61 -18.87
CA ASN A 62 4.02 -2.75 -19.03
C ASN A 62 4.38 -2.67 -20.52
N VAL A 63 5.06 -1.59 -20.91
CA VAL A 63 5.48 -1.35 -22.29
C VAL A 63 6.95 -1.70 -22.44
N TRP A 64 7.24 -2.72 -23.24
CA TRP A 64 8.61 -3.12 -23.51
C TRP A 64 9.38 -1.99 -24.23
N LYS A 65 10.61 -1.73 -23.79
CA LYS A 65 11.49 -0.63 -24.27
C LYS A 65 11.12 0.78 -23.80
N GLU A 66 9.94 1.00 -23.21
CA GLU A 66 9.51 2.30 -22.66
C GLU A 66 9.06 2.18 -21.18
N PRO A 67 10.01 2.17 -20.23
CA PRO A 67 9.67 2.14 -18.81
C PRO A 67 8.96 3.42 -18.35
N GLU A 68 9.18 4.55 -19.03
CA GLU A 68 8.54 5.83 -18.71
C GLU A 68 7.05 5.87 -19.08
N ALA A 69 6.63 5.01 -20.00
CA ALA A 69 5.22 4.76 -20.31
C ALA A 69 4.57 3.72 -19.38
N SER A 70 5.38 2.90 -18.72
CA SER A 70 4.92 1.75 -17.95
C SER A 70 4.39 2.17 -16.59
N VAL A 71 3.26 1.59 -16.17
CA VAL A 71 2.61 1.88 -14.89
C VAL A 71 2.19 0.56 -14.25
N GLN A 72 2.74 0.27 -13.07
CA GLN A 72 2.46 -0.96 -12.33
C GLN A 72 1.02 -1.03 -11.78
N SER A 73 0.41 0.12 -11.48
CA SER A 73 -0.95 0.17 -10.97
C SER A 73 -1.61 1.48 -11.36
N VAL A 74 -2.60 1.41 -12.25
CA VAL A 74 -3.47 2.52 -12.61
C VAL A 74 -4.92 2.14 -12.42
N ILE A 75 -5.68 3.01 -11.77
CA ILE A 75 -7.11 2.80 -11.53
C ILE A 75 -7.90 3.45 -12.66
N VAL A 76 -8.86 2.70 -13.23
CA VAL A 76 -9.81 3.24 -14.20
C VAL A 76 -10.74 4.22 -13.49
N ARG A 77 -10.71 5.48 -13.92
CA ARG A 77 -11.53 6.54 -13.34
C ARG A 77 -13.02 6.28 -13.55
N PRO A 78 -13.92 6.89 -12.75
CA PRO A 78 -15.37 6.79 -12.94
C PRO A 78 -15.85 7.28 -14.32
N ASP A 79 -15.06 8.13 -14.99
CA ASP A 79 -15.30 8.55 -16.37
C ASP A 79 -14.87 7.52 -17.42
N GLY A 80 -14.24 6.40 -17.02
CA GLY A 80 -13.83 5.33 -17.93
C GLY A 80 -12.44 5.51 -18.55
N LYS A 81 -11.66 6.48 -18.08
CA LYS A 81 -10.32 6.76 -18.60
C LYS A 81 -9.23 6.37 -17.60
N ILE A 82 -8.03 6.14 -18.14
CA ILE A 82 -6.79 6.05 -17.38
C ILE A 82 -5.87 7.20 -17.76
N THR A 83 -4.98 7.58 -16.83
CA THR A 83 -3.96 8.59 -17.08
C THR A 83 -2.57 7.94 -17.07
N LEU A 84 -1.84 8.08 -18.17
CA LEU A 84 -0.47 7.61 -18.34
C LEU A 84 0.49 8.78 -18.54
N PRO A 85 1.78 8.66 -18.11
CA PRO A 85 2.73 9.77 -18.19
C PRO A 85 2.93 10.30 -19.62
N LEU A 86 3.10 9.40 -20.59
CA LEU A 86 3.38 9.75 -21.99
C LEU A 86 2.13 9.89 -22.86
N VAL A 87 1.08 9.11 -22.56
CA VAL A 87 -0.15 9.04 -23.37
C VAL A 87 -1.25 9.96 -22.86
N LYS A 88 -1.07 10.58 -21.68
CA LYS A 88 -2.09 11.39 -21.00
C LYS A 88 -3.35 10.56 -20.78
N GLU A 89 -4.49 10.98 -21.31
CA GLU A 89 -5.78 10.33 -21.09
C GLU A 89 -6.10 9.32 -22.20
N VAL A 90 -6.51 8.13 -21.77
CA VAL A 90 -6.92 7.04 -22.66
C VAL A 90 -8.27 6.50 -22.20
N ASP A 91 -9.26 6.50 -23.08
CA ASP A 91 -10.55 5.84 -22.87
C ASP A 91 -10.38 4.31 -22.92
N VAL A 92 -10.75 3.63 -21.83
CA VAL A 92 -10.58 2.18 -21.69
C VAL A 92 -11.88 1.44 -21.39
N LEU A 93 -12.96 2.17 -21.10
CA LEU A 93 -14.23 1.60 -20.71
C LEU A 93 -14.83 0.72 -21.82
N GLY A 94 -15.13 -0.53 -21.49
CA GLY A 94 -15.68 -1.50 -22.43
C GLY A 94 -14.65 -2.09 -23.41
N LEU A 95 -13.37 -1.71 -23.34
CA LEU A 95 -12.32 -2.34 -24.14
C LEU A 95 -11.91 -3.68 -23.53
N THR A 96 -11.57 -4.63 -24.39
CA THR A 96 -10.79 -5.79 -23.97
C THR A 96 -9.33 -5.40 -23.75
N PRO A 97 -8.56 -6.19 -22.97
CA PRO A 97 -7.12 -5.97 -22.81
C PRO A 97 -6.37 -5.93 -24.15
N SER A 98 -6.75 -6.77 -25.12
CA SER A 98 -6.14 -6.78 -26.46
C SER A 98 -6.47 -5.55 -27.31
N GLU A 99 -7.67 -4.98 -27.15
CA GLU A 99 -8.04 -3.72 -27.81
C GLU A 99 -7.28 -2.53 -27.20
N LEU A 100 -7.14 -2.52 -25.87
CA LEU A 100 -6.37 -1.51 -25.15
C LEU A 100 -4.88 -1.56 -25.56
N GLU A 101 -4.29 -2.75 -25.67
CA GLU A 101 -2.91 -2.91 -26.13
C GLU A 101 -2.69 -2.25 -27.51
N LYS A 102 -3.55 -2.54 -28.49
CA LYS A 102 -3.46 -1.92 -29.82
C LYS A 102 -3.60 -0.41 -29.78
N LEU A 103 -4.49 0.10 -28.95
CA LEU A 103 -4.70 1.54 -28.76
C LEU A 103 -3.44 2.21 -28.18
N LEU A 104 -2.83 1.59 -27.17
CA LEU A 104 -1.59 2.06 -26.56
C LEU A 104 -0.43 2.06 -27.56
N VAL A 105 -0.24 0.98 -28.31
CA VAL A 105 0.79 0.87 -29.35
C VAL A 105 0.64 1.98 -30.39
N ALA A 106 -0.60 2.25 -30.86
CA ALA A 106 -0.85 3.31 -31.81
C ALA A 106 -0.54 4.72 -31.25
N LYS A 107 -0.81 4.94 -29.96
CA LYS A 107 -0.56 6.23 -29.30
C LYS A 107 0.93 6.47 -29.02
N LEU A 108 1.68 5.44 -28.65
CA LEU A 108 3.14 5.52 -28.41
C LEU A 108 3.92 5.63 -29.72
N SER A 109 3.48 4.95 -30.79
CA SER A 109 4.19 4.99 -32.09
C SER A 109 4.19 6.37 -32.77
N ASN A 110 3.29 7.27 -32.37
CA ASN A 110 3.16 8.61 -32.95
C ASN A 110 3.88 9.69 -32.11
N LYS A 111 4.89 9.29 -31.32
CA LYS A 111 5.69 10.17 -30.48
C LYS A 111 7.18 10.00 -30.77
#